data_AF-A0A5B0W8R7-F1
#
_entry.id   AF-A0A5B0W8R7-F1
#
_cell.length_a   1.000
_cell.length_b   1.000
_cell.length_c   1.000
_cell.angle_alpha   90.00
_cell.angle_beta   90.00
_cell.angle_gamma   90.00
#
_symmetry.space_group_name_H-M   'P 1'
#
loop_
_entity.id
_entity.type
_entity.pdbx_description
1 polymer ?
#
loop_
_entity_poly.entity_id
_entity_poly.type
_entity_poly.pdbx_seq_one_letter_code
_entity_poly.pdbx_strand_id
1 'polypeptide(L)' 'MIGPSGNVRVYLACGVTDMRRGIDGLSAMVEAVIKEAPGSGAIFGLRGKRADAIKLL' A
#
# COMPACT_ATOMS: atom_id res chain seq x y z
N MET A 1 13.19 2.31 17.96
CA MET A 1 12.13 1.97 16.98
C MET A 1 11.61 3.30 16.44
N ILE A 2 11.81 3.57 15.15
CA ILE A 2 11.28 4.77 14.48
C ILE A 2 9.96 4.36 13.84
N GLY A 3 8.87 4.98 14.27
CA GLY A 3 7.53 4.77 13.71
C GLY A 3 6.95 6.12 13.28
N PRO A 4 5.86 6.12 12.50
CA PRO A 4 5.23 7.36 12.08
C PRO A 4 4.78 8.17 13.31
N SER A 5 5.00 9.47 13.27
CA SER A 5 4.56 10.40 14.30
C SER A 5 3.13 10.88 14.03
N GLY A 6 2.26 10.78 15.03
CA GLY A 6 0.87 11.27 14.96
C GLY A 6 -0.14 10.26 14.39
N ASN A 7 -1.31 10.75 13.99
CA ASN A 7 -2.37 9.94 13.41
C ASN A 7 -2.06 9.64 11.94
N VAL A 8 -1.75 8.38 11.63
CA VAL A 8 -1.57 7.91 10.26
C VAL A 8 -2.78 7.12 9.79
N ARG A 9 -3.26 7.47 8.59
CA ARG A 9 -4.29 6.68 7.92
C ARG A 9 -3.65 5.46 7.28
N VAL A 10 -4.20 4.28 7.57
CA VAL A 10 -3.71 3.02 7.01
C VAL A 10 -4.81 2.41 6.15
N TYR A 11 -4.47 2.07 4.91
CA TYR A 11 -5.32 1.34 3.98
C TYR A 11 -4.80 -0.09 3.82
N LEU A 12 -5.70 -1.07 3.79
CA LEU A 12 -5.36 -2.46 3.53
C LEU A 12 -6.10 -2.95 2.29
N ALA A 13 -5.37 -3.47 1.31
CA ALA A 13 -5.97 -4.14 0.17
C ALA A 13 -6.62 -5.46 0.63
N CYS A 14 -7.95 -5.53 0.61
CA CYS A 14 -8.71 -6.72 1.02
C CYS A 14 -8.78 -7.82 -0.06
N GLY A 15 -8.28 -7.55 -1.26
CA GLY A 15 -8.23 -8.50 -2.38
C GLY A 15 -6.84 -9.08 -2.60
N VAL A 16 -6.70 -9.82 -3.71
CA VAL A 16 -5.39 -10.26 -4.20
C VAL A 16 -4.77 -9.14 -5.02
N THR A 17 -3.62 -8.63 -4.58
CA THR A 17 -2.81 -7.69 -5.37
C THR A 17 -1.74 -8.43 -6.15
N ASP A 18 -1.54 -8.09 -7.43
CA ASP A 18 -0.37 -8.57 -8.16
C ASP A 18 0.89 -7.84 -7.67
N MET A 19 1.59 -8.46 -6.73
CA MET A 19 2.78 -7.92 -6.06
C MET A 19 4.02 -7.83 -6.97
N ARG A 20 3.95 -8.35 -8.20
CA ARG A 20 5.04 -8.32 -9.20
C ARG A 20 5.17 -6.97 -9.92
N ARG A 21 4.20 -6.06 -9.76
CA ARG A 21 4.15 -4.74 -10.42
C ARG A 21 5.22 -3.72 -9.97
N GLY A 22 6.23 -4.11 -9.19
CA GLY A 22 7.22 -3.17 -8.64
C GLY A 22 6.61 -2.20 -7.62
N ILE A 23 7.29 -1.10 -7.30
CA ILE A 23 6.76 -0.03 -6.43
C ILE A 23 5.87 0.90 -7.27
N ASP A 24 6.37 1.38 -8.40
CA ASP A 24 5.66 2.34 -9.26
C ASP A 24 4.29 1.82 -9.74
N GLY A 25 4.21 0.55 -10.14
CA GLY A 25 2.95 -0.06 -10.57
C GLY A 25 1.96 -0.31 -9.43
N LEU A 26 2.43 -0.39 -8.18
CA LEU A 26 1.56 -0.45 -7.00
C LEU A 26 1.12 0.96 -6.59
N SER A 27 2.00 1.96 -6.65
CA SER A 27 1.66 3.38 -6.47
C SER A 27 0.58 3.84 -7.44
N ALA A 28 0.71 3.49 -8.73
CA ALA A 28 -0.31 3.78 -9.73
C ALA A 28 -1.66 3.08 -9.42
N MET A 29 -1.65 1.89 -8.80
CA MET A 29 -2.87 1.21 -8.37
C MET A 29 -3.54 1.94 -7.19
N VAL A 30 -2.75 2.44 -6.23
CA VAL A 30 -3.26 3.25 -5.11
C VAL A 30 -3.97 4.49 -5.64
N GLU A 31 -3.36 5.22 -6.57
CA GLU A 31 -3.98 6.39 -7.21
C GLU A 31 -5.27 6.02 -7.95
N ALA A 32 -5.26 4.94 -8.73
CA ALA A 32 -6.40 4.56 -9.56
C ALA A 32 -7.60 4.01 -8.76
N VAL A 33 -7.33 3.24 -7.70
CA VAL A 33 -8.37 2.50 -6.96
C VAL A 33 -8.77 3.20 -5.68
N ILE A 34 -7.79 3.58 -4.86
CA ILE A 34 -8.02 4.21 -3.56
C ILE A 34 -8.26 5.72 -3.73
N LYS A 35 -7.84 6.29 -4.88
CA LYS A 35 -7.97 7.73 -5.19
C LYS A 35 -7.26 8.61 -4.18
N GLU A 36 -6.12 8.11 -3.69
CA GLU A 36 -5.22 8.82 -2.79
C GLU A 36 -3.84 8.92 -3.42
N ALA A 37 -3.10 9.97 -3.07
CA ALA A 37 -1.71 10.09 -3.46
C ALA A 37 -0.86 9.10 -2.65
N PRO A 38 0.03 8.30 -3.27
CA PRO A 38 0.92 7.37 -2.58
C PRO A 38 1.83 8.07 -1.56
N GLY A 39 2.17 9.34 -1.81
CA GLY A 39 2.96 10.19 -0.92
C GLY A 39 2.16 11.05 0.07
N SER A 40 0.86 10.77 0.27
CA SER A 40 -0.02 11.56 1.16
C SER A 40 0.33 11.47 2.66
N GLY A 41 1.26 10.59 3.04
CA GLY A 41 1.55 10.25 4.44
C GLY A 41 0.62 9.18 5.02
N ALA A 42 -0.33 8.68 4.23
CA ALA A 42 -1.03 7.44 4.50
C ALA A 42 -0.12 6.24 4.19
N ILE A 43 -0.36 5.11 4.87
CA ILE A 43 0.32 3.84 4.60
C ILE A 43 -0.63 2.91 3.84
N PHE A 44 -0.16 2.31 2.76
CA PHE A 44 -0.93 1.37 1.95
C PHE A 44 -0.35 -0.04 2.07
N GLY A 45 -1.06 -0.91 2.77
CA GLY A 45 -0.73 -2.33 2.91
C GLY A 45 -1.28 -3.16 1.75
N LEU A 46 -0.38 -3.73 0.96
CA LEU A 46 -0.73 -4.59 -0.17
C LEU A 46 -0.21 -6.01 0.06
N ARG A 47 -1.07 -7.00 -0.15
CA ARG A 47 -0.73 -8.42 -0.02
C ARG A 47 -0.93 -9.18 -1.32
N GLY A 48 -0.03 -10.12 -1.57
CA GLY A 48 -0.17 -11.08 -2.66
C GLY A 48 -1.12 -12.22 -2.31
N LYS A 49 -1.42 -13.07 -3.30
CA LYS A 49 -2.28 -14.25 -3.14
C LYS A 49 -1.80 -15.21 -2.04
N ARG A 50 -0.47 -15.39 -1.93
CA ARG A 50 0.15 -16.33 -0.98
C ARG A 50 0.16 -15.82 0.47
N ALA A 51 -0.10 -14.54 0.70
CA ALA A 51 -0.11 -13.92 2.02
C ALA A 51 1.20 -14.04 2.83
N ASP A 52 2.31 -14.36 2.17
CA ASP A 52 3.63 -14.56 2.75
C ASP A 52 4.44 -13.26 2.88
N ALA A 53 4.03 -12.20 2.17
CA ALA A 53 4.65 -10.88 2.23
C ALA A 53 3.62 -9.75 2.09
N ILE A 54 3.94 -8.61 2.69
CA ILE A 54 3.22 -7.34 2.57
C ILE A 54 4.19 -6.28 2.08
N LYS A 55 3.78 -5.49 1.07
CA LYS A 55 4.45 -4.22 0.73
C LYS A 55 3.69 -3.09 1.37
N LEU A 56 4.44 -2.19 1.98
CA LEU A 56 3.94 -0.93 2.52
C LEU A 56 4.43 0.18 1.58
N LEU A 57 3.49 0.92 1.03
CA LEU A 57 3.75 2.19 0.34
C LEU A 57 3.40 3.34 1.28
#